data_AF-A0A2G0Q8K9-F1
#
_entry.id   AF-A0A2G0Q8K9-F1
#
_cell.length_a   1.000
_cell.length_b   1.000
_cell.length_c   1.000
_cell.angle_alpha   90.00
_cell.angle_beta   90.00
_cell.angle_gamma   90.00
#
_symmetry.space_group_name_H-M   'P 1'
#
loop_
_entity.id
_entity.type
_entity.pdbx_description
1 polymer ?
#
loop_
_entity_poly.entity_id
_entity_poly.type
_entity_poly.pdbx_seq_one_letter_code
_entity_poly.pdbx_strand_id
1 'polypeptide(L)'
;MLNRIIKNIIKKLSYSISIMLGGITLSYAAVIPPDIQLAEKQEIVRNNGSEPASLDVDKVEGNVAINIINDFFDTLVSTDKEGNVEPKLAASWETKDNKTWIFHLRKGIKWSDGTPITAHDVVFSWRRLTDPKSLSPYGSYFVDASVVNAKEILAGRKPAEELGVKALDDATLEVTLEKPVGYFLQMLAFPITVPISEKVVEKYGNKWTQPEFFVSSGAFKLAEWRVNEKIVGVRNPYYWDNKNTVINKVTYLPLSSDISDLNRYLADEIDITFTIPL
;
A
#
# COMPACT_ATOMS: atom_id res chain seq x y z
N MET A 1 37.33 -38.71 35.70
CA MET A 1 37.14 -38.68 34.23
C MET A 1 35.79 -38.13 33.78
N LEU A 2 34.79 -37.98 34.67
CA LEU A 2 33.46 -37.45 34.34
C LEU A 2 33.37 -35.90 34.25
N ASN A 3 34.20 -35.16 34.99
CA ASN A 3 34.17 -33.67 35.00
C ASN A 3 34.83 -32.99 33.78
N ARG A 4 35.42 -33.75 32.87
CA ARG A 4 36.05 -33.22 31.65
C ARG A 4 35.14 -33.33 30.41
N ILE A 5 34.06 -34.11 30.51
CA ILE A 5 33.07 -34.31 29.44
C ILE A 5 31.95 -33.25 29.50
N ILE A 6 31.56 -32.80 30.71
CA ILE A 6 30.53 -31.76 30.88
C ILE A 6 31.03 -30.36 30.45
N LYS A 7 32.34 -30.07 30.62
CA LYS A 7 32.93 -28.78 30.19
C LYS A 7 33.10 -28.62 28.68
N ASN A 8 33.03 -29.70 27.90
CA ASN A 8 33.13 -29.64 26.43
C ASN A 8 31.77 -29.61 25.71
N ILE A 9 30.67 -29.91 26.40
CA ILE A 9 29.31 -29.76 25.85
C ILE A 9 28.80 -28.32 26.03
N ILE A 10 29.29 -27.60 27.04
CA ILE A 10 28.92 -26.21 27.33
C ILE A 10 29.76 -25.18 26.54
N LYS A 11 30.81 -25.63 25.81
CA LYS A 11 31.71 -24.75 25.03
C LYS A 11 31.47 -24.76 23.51
N LYS A 12 30.37 -25.38 23.04
CA LYS A 12 29.91 -25.36 21.64
C LYS A 12 28.52 -24.75 21.47
N LEU A 13 28.15 -23.83 22.36
CA LEU A 13 26.93 -23.04 22.24
C LEU A 13 27.27 -21.56 22.43
N SER A 14 28.21 -21.07 21.63
CA SER A 14 28.64 -19.68 21.68
C SER A 14 28.73 -19.16 20.25
N TYR A 15 27.83 -18.22 19.96
CA TYR A 15 27.85 -17.26 18.86
C TYR A 15 27.59 -17.79 17.45
N SER A 16 26.32 -17.78 17.08
CA SER A 16 25.86 -17.16 15.83
C SER A 16 24.39 -16.74 16.01
N ILE A 17 24.11 -15.92 17.02
CA ILE A 17 22.99 -15.00 16.93
C ILE A 17 23.47 -13.94 15.94
N SER A 18 23.25 -14.19 14.65
CA SER A 18 23.21 -13.11 13.69
C SER A 18 21.95 -12.31 14.03
N ILE A 19 22.10 -11.35 14.95
CA ILE A 19 21.27 -10.17 14.90
C ILE A 19 21.57 -9.58 13.52
N MET A 20 20.76 -9.95 12.53
CA MET A 20 20.43 -9.00 11.49
C MET A 20 19.83 -7.84 12.26
N LEU A 21 20.68 -6.87 12.61
CA LEU A 21 20.28 -5.48 12.66
C LEU A 21 19.74 -5.23 11.26
N GLY A 22 18.46 -5.58 11.05
CA GLY A 22 17.68 -4.98 10.00
C GLY A 22 17.89 -3.50 10.25
N GLY A 23 18.64 -2.86 9.36
CA GLY A 23 18.69 -1.42 9.33
C GLY A 23 17.23 -1.00 9.41
N ILE A 24 16.89 -0.22 10.42
CA ILE A 24 15.59 0.42 10.48
C ILE A 24 15.62 1.35 9.26
N THR A 25 15.23 0.84 8.10
CA THR A 25 14.92 1.65 6.95
C THR A 25 13.65 2.36 7.37
N LEU A 26 13.87 3.56 7.90
CA LEU A 26 12.81 4.53 8.05
C LEU A 26 12.32 4.75 6.62
N SER A 27 11.15 4.18 6.29
CA SER A 27 10.43 4.54 5.08
C SER A 27 10.13 6.03 5.24
N TYR A 28 10.88 6.86 4.52
CA TYR A 28 10.86 8.30 4.67
C TYR A 28 10.00 8.89 3.55
N ALA A 29 8.98 9.68 3.90
CA ALA A 29 8.67 10.84 3.07
C ALA A 29 9.83 11.87 3.15
N ALA A 30 9.87 12.83 2.20
CA ALA A 30 11.06 13.61 1.83
C ALA A 30 12.01 14.01 2.98
N VAL A 31 13.26 13.51 2.93
CA VAL A 31 14.36 14.06 3.75
C VAL A 31 14.82 15.36 3.11
N ILE A 32 14.43 16.48 3.70
CA ILE A 32 14.81 17.81 3.22
C ILE A 32 16.27 18.06 3.58
N PRO A 33 17.16 18.34 2.59
CA PRO A 33 18.54 18.72 2.89
C PRO A 33 18.57 19.98 3.79
N PRO A 34 19.48 20.08 4.77
CA PRO A 34 19.47 21.16 5.77
C PRO A 34 19.55 22.58 5.22
N ASP A 35 20.06 22.74 4.00
CA ASP A 35 20.29 23.99 3.30
C ASP A 35 19.14 24.42 2.37
N ILE A 36 18.09 23.60 2.23
CA ILE A 36 16.97 23.88 1.35
C ILE A 36 15.87 24.62 2.13
N GLN A 37 15.63 25.87 1.75
CA GLN A 37 14.45 26.61 2.19
C GLN A 37 13.22 26.13 1.42
N LEU A 38 12.24 25.59 2.15
CA LEU A 38 10.94 25.24 1.58
C LEU A 38 10.16 26.49 1.15
N ALA A 39 9.39 26.36 0.06
CA ALA A 39 8.41 27.37 -0.34
C ALA A 39 7.36 27.60 0.76
N GLU A 40 6.80 28.81 0.83
CA GLU A 40 5.73 29.11 1.78
C GLU A 40 4.49 28.23 1.52
N LYS A 41 4.17 28.03 0.24
CA LYS A 41 3.04 27.22 -0.21
C LYS A 41 3.53 25.83 -0.63
N GLN A 42 3.08 24.82 0.10
CA GLN A 42 3.37 23.40 -0.18
C GLN A 42 2.19 22.76 -0.89
N GLU A 43 1.90 23.21 -2.11
CA GLU A 43 0.88 22.62 -2.97
C GLU A 43 1.51 22.17 -4.28
N ILE A 44 0.95 21.11 -4.87
CA ILE A 44 1.39 20.61 -6.16
C ILE A 44 0.20 20.31 -7.07
N VAL A 45 0.32 20.65 -8.35
CA VAL A 45 -0.63 20.35 -9.41
C VAL A 45 0.06 19.42 -10.41
N ARG A 46 -0.53 18.27 -10.65
CA ARG A 46 0.00 17.22 -11.52
C ARG A 46 -1.04 16.90 -12.60
N ASN A 47 -0.62 16.81 -13.85
CA ASN A 47 -1.46 16.15 -14.83
C ASN A 47 -1.39 14.62 -14.64
N ASN A 48 -2.50 13.95 -14.87
CA ASN A 48 -2.65 12.51 -14.71
C ASN A 48 -3.20 11.82 -15.98
N GLY A 49 -3.20 12.54 -17.11
CA GLY A 49 -3.51 12.02 -18.43
C GLY A 49 -5.00 11.88 -18.72
N SER A 50 -5.78 11.27 -17.83
CA SER A 50 -7.23 11.15 -18.03
C SER A 50 -8.00 11.05 -16.71
N GLU A 51 -9.32 11.10 -16.82
CA GLU A 51 -10.22 10.80 -15.72
C GLU A 51 -10.04 9.32 -15.30
N PRO A 52 -9.82 9.01 -14.01
CA PRO A 52 -9.79 7.62 -13.55
C PRO A 52 -11.19 7.02 -13.61
N ALA A 53 -11.29 5.75 -14.00
CA ALA A 53 -12.59 5.04 -14.04
C ALA A 53 -13.23 4.88 -12.65
N SER A 54 -12.39 4.81 -11.61
CA SER A 54 -12.80 4.74 -10.20
C SER A 54 -11.61 5.11 -9.31
N LEU A 55 -11.85 5.31 -8.02
CA LEU A 55 -10.82 5.30 -6.97
C LEU A 55 -10.91 4.05 -6.07
N ASP A 56 -11.76 3.09 -6.46
CA ASP A 56 -11.86 1.78 -5.84
C ASP A 56 -10.79 0.88 -6.44
N VAL A 57 -9.85 0.44 -5.59
CA VAL A 57 -8.66 -0.33 -6.01
C VAL A 57 -8.99 -1.65 -6.70
N ASP A 58 -10.17 -2.23 -6.42
CA ASP A 58 -10.62 -3.47 -7.06
C ASP A 58 -11.40 -3.23 -8.37
N LYS A 59 -11.53 -1.97 -8.81
CA LYS A 59 -12.33 -1.57 -9.99
C LYS A 59 -11.52 -0.83 -11.04
N VAL A 60 -10.20 -0.82 -10.90
CA VAL A 60 -9.31 -0.05 -11.78
C VAL A 60 -8.17 -0.89 -12.30
N GLU A 61 -7.66 -0.48 -13.46
CA GLU A 61 -6.41 -0.96 -14.02
C GLU A 61 -5.65 0.20 -14.67
N GLY A 62 -4.36 -0.02 -14.90
CA GLY A 62 -3.48 0.97 -15.53
C GLY A 62 -3.06 2.13 -14.62
N ASN A 63 -2.16 2.96 -15.17
CA ASN A 63 -1.42 3.93 -14.36
C ASN A 63 -2.26 5.11 -13.86
N VAL A 64 -3.32 5.49 -14.58
CA VAL A 64 -4.13 6.68 -14.26
C VAL A 64 -4.69 6.60 -12.83
N ALA A 65 -5.38 5.51 -12.49
CA ALA A 65 -5.90 5.35 -11.14
C ALA A 65 -4.80 5.01 -10.13
N ILE A 66 -3.83 4.16 -10.51
CA ILE A 66 -2.76 3.70 -9.62
C ILE A 66 -1.88 4.86 -9.12
N ASN A 67 -1.61 5.85 -9.97
CA ASN A 67 -0.87 7.06 -9.58
C ASN A 67 -1.55 7.80 -8.43
N ILE A 68 -2.89 7.89 -8.46
CA ILE A 68 -3.67 8.55 -7.42
C ILE A 68 -3.73 7.63 -6.19
N ILE A 69 -4.00 6.34 -6.36
CA ILE A 69 -4.11 5.37 -5.27
C ILE A 69 -2.85 5.35 -4.40
N ASN A 70 -1.65 5.42 -5.01
CA ASN A 70 -0.37 5.47 -4.30
C ASN A 70 -0.23 6.62 -3.30
N ASP A 71 -0.88 7.75 -3.55
CA ASP A 71 -0.81 8.91 -2.66
C ASP A 71 -1.83 8.82 -1.50
N PHE A 72 -2.87 7.98 -1.67
CA PHE A 72 -4.01 7.88 -0.76
C PHE A 72 -4.01 6.58 0.07
N PHE A 73 -3.32 5.55 -0.37
CA PHE A 73 -3.24 4.28 0.33
C PHE A 73 -1.81 3.76 0.40
N ASP A 74 -1.45 3.21 1.55
CA ASP A 74 -0.20 2.47 1.74
C ASP A 74 -0.46 0.97 1.67
N THR A 75 0.44 0.24 1.02
CA THR A 75 0.53 -1.22 1.05
C THR A 75 1.12 -1.73 2.37
N LEU A 76 1.22 -3.05 2.55
CA LEU A 76 1.95 -3.61 3.71
C LEU A 76 3.45 -3.28 3.64
N VAL A 77 4.03 -3.38 2.45
CA VAL A 77 5.44 -3.13 2.16
C VAL A 77 5.56 -2.32 0.87
N SER A 78 6.65 -1.59 0.70
CA SER A 78 6.97 -0.88 -0.56
C SER A 78 8.31 -1.39 -1.11
N THR A 79 8.69 -0.87 -2.26
CA THR A 79 10.05 -1.02 -2.81
C THR A 79 10.73 0.34 -2.83
N ASP A 80 12.00 0.42 -2.41
CA ASP A 80 12.81 1.63 -2.53
C ASP A 80 13.29 1.85 -3.97
N LYS A 81 14.08 2.91 -4.19
CA LYS A 81 14.58 3.26 -5.54
C LYS A 81 15.58 2.23 -6.08
N GLU A 82 16.19 1.46 -5.19
CA GLU A 82 17.18 0.44 -5.48
C GLU A 82 16.54 -0.95 -5.67
N GLY A 83 15.23 -1.08 -5.49
CA GLY A 83 14.51 -2.35 -5.66
C GLY A 83 14.40 -3.19 -4.39
N ASN A 84 14.82 -2.67 -3.23
CA ASN A 84 14.73 -3.38 -1.95
C ASN A 84 13.35 -3.21 -1.33
N VAL A 85 12.82 -4.27 -0.74
CA VAL A 85 11.55 -4.22 0.00
C VAL A 85 11.74 -3.44 1.30
N GLU A 86 10.88 -2.47 1.56
CA GLU A 86 10.86 -1.66 2.78
C GLU A 86 9.49 -1.68 3.51
N PRO A 87 9.46 -1.41 4.83
CA PRO A 87 8.23 -1.45 5.61
C PRO A 87 7.28 -0.28 5.35
N LYS A 88 5.99 -0.55 5.07
CA LYS A 88 4.89 0.44 5.00
C LYS A 88 3.90 0.21 6.14
N LEU A 89 2.66 -0.24 5.91
CA LEU A 89 1.73 -0.50 7.02
C LEU A 89 2.21 -1.62 7.94
N ALA A 90 2.96 -2.60 7.41
CA ALA A 90 3.69 -3.56 8.21
C ALA A 90 4.99 -2.92 8.74
N ALA A 91 5.22 -3.02 10.05
CA ALA A 91 6.48 -2.63 10.68
C ALA A 91 7.59 -3.66 10.45
N SER A 92 7.20 -4.94 10.40
CA SER A 92 8.10 -6.07 10.15
C SER A 92 7.32 -7.27 9.62
N TRP A 93 8.06 -8.26 9.12
CA TRP A 93 7.52 -9.54 8.70
C TRP A 93 8.55 -10.65 8.91
N GLU A 94 8.08 -11.88 8.98
CA GLU A 94 8.93 -13.06 9.11
C GLU A 94 8.39 -14.24 8.29
N THR A 95 9.31 -15.08 7.82
CA THR A 95 9.03 -16.37 7.20
C THR A 95 10.17 -17.33 7.46
N LYS A 96 9.88 -18.64 7.43
CA LYS A 96 10.90 -19.70 7.55
C LYS A 96 11.08 -20.50 6.26
N ASP A 97 10.14 -20.37 5.33
CA ASP A 97 9.97 -21.28 4.20
C ASP A 97 9.52 -20.58 2.90
N ASN A 98 9.40 -19.24 2.92
CA ASN A 98 8.81 -18.44 1.84
C ASN A 98 7.39 -18.87 1.46
N LYS A 99 6.69 -19.60 2.35
CA LYS A 99 5.36 -20.15 2.13
C LYS A 99 4.39 -19.65 3.18
N THR A 100 4.81 -19.56 4.44
CA THR A 100 4.03 -18.97 5.53
C THR A 100 4.69 -17.66 5.94
N TRP A 101 3.94 -16.56 5.83
CA TRP A 101 4.40 -15.22 6.14
C TRP A 101 3.59 -14.65 7.29
N ILE A 102 4.27 -14.10 8.29
CA ILE A 102 3.65 -13.34 9.38
C ILE A 102 4.05 -11.88 9.21
N PHE A 103 3.07 -10.98 9.15
CA PHE A 103 3.27 -9.54 9.10
C PHE A 103 2.79 -8.92 10.41
N HIS A 104 3.61 -8.04 10.96
CA HIS A 104 3.26 -7.25 12.14
C HIS A 104 2.99 -5.81 11.70
N LEU A 105 1.75 -5.37 11.84
CA LEU A 105 1.34 -4.00 11.53
C LEU A 105 1.98 -3.01 12.50
N ARG A 106 2.25 -1.80 12.01
CA ARG A 106 2.68 -0.67 12.84
C ARG A 106 1.63 -0.40 13.93
N LYS A 107 2.09 -0.09 15.14
CA LYS A 107 1.19 0.25 16.25
C LYS A 107 0.53 1.60 16.02
N GLY A 108 -0.79 1.67 16.22
CA GLY A 108 -1.54 2.92 16.22
C GLY A 108 -1.75 3.58 14.86
N ILE A 109 -1.58 2.83 13.76
CA ILE A 109 -1.93 3.30 12.41
C ILE A 109 -3.44 3.51 12.29
N LYS A 110 -3.81 4.54 11.52
CA LYS A 110 -5.18 5.02 11.43
C LYS A 110 -5.54 5.37 10.00
N TRP A 111 -6.81 5.18 9.67
CA TRP A 111 -7.46 5.76 8.51
C TRP A 111 -7.54 7.27 8.66
N SER A 112 -7.82 7.98 7.56
CA SER A 112 -7.95 9.43 7.54
C SER A 112 -9.16 10.00 8.30
N ASP A 113 -10.07 9.15 8.76
CA ASP A 113 -11.15 9.48 9.70
C ASP A 113 -10.75 9.27 11.18
N GLY A 114 -9.53 8.79 11.43
CA GLY A 114 -8.98 8.53 12.77
C GLY A 114 -9.29 7.15 13.33
N THR A 115 -10.07 6.31 12.65
CA THR A 115 -10.32 4.92 13.04
C THR A 115 -9.07 4.05 12.83
N PRO A 116 -8.85 2.99 13.64
CA PRO A 116 -7.66 2.16 13.51
C PRO A 116 -7.67 1.33 12.22
N ILE A 117 -6.50 1.17 11.61
CA ILE A 117 -6.26 0.17 10.55
C ILE A 117 -5.83 -1.14 11.23
N THR A 118 -6.43 -2.25 10.86
CA THR A 118 -6.19 -3.57 11.46
C THR A 118 -5.85 -4.64 10.43
N ALA A 119 -5.35 -5.80 10.88
CA ALA A 119 -5.15 -6.96 10.02
C ALA A 119 -6.47 -7.47 9.42
N HIS A 120 -7.62 -7.20 10.07
CA HIS A 120 -8.94 -7.54 9.54
C HIS A 120 -9.26 -6.75 8.26
N ASP A 121 -8.88 -5.47 8.17
CA ASP A 121 -9.05 -4.68 6.94
C ASP A 121 -8.25 -5.27 5.77
N VAL A 122 -7.04 -5.78 6.05
CA VAL A 122 -6.20 -6.45 5.04
C VAL A 122 -6.84 -7.75 4.56
N VAL A 123 -7.32 -8.58 5.50
CA VAL A 123 -8.04 -9.83 5.18
C VAL A 123 -9.27 -9.52 4.32
N PHE A 124 -10.09 -8.55 4.73
CA PHE A 124 -11.26 -8.11 3.97
C PHE A 124 -10.89 -7.71 2.54
N SER A 125 -9.89 -6.84 2.39
CA SER A 125 -9.48 -6.28 1.10
C SER A 125 -8.99 -7.36 0.14
N TRP A 126 -8.15 -8.29 0.62
CA TRP A 126 -7.58 -9.33 -0.24
C TRP A 126 -8.61 -10.40 -0.61
N ARG A 127 -9.54 -10.70 0.29
CA ARG A 127 -10.70 -11.54 -0.02
C ARG A 127 -11.58 -10.88 -1.07
N ARG A 128 -11.89 -9.59 -0.91
CA ARG A 128 -12.68 -8.82 -1.87
C ARG A 128 -12.03 -8.78 -3.25
N LEU A 129 -10.73 -8.53 -3.33
CA LEU A 129 -9.97 -8.55 -4.58
C LEU A 129 -10.12 -9.90 -5.30
N THR A 130 -10.02 -11.01 -4.56
CA THR A 130 -10.04 -12.38 -5.11
C THR A 130 -11.45 -12.90 -5.39
N ASP A 131 -12.49 -12.36 -4.73
CA ASP A 131 -13.87 -12.79 -4.92
C ASP A 131 -14.31 -12.50 -6.37
N PRO A 132 -14.76 -13.50 -7.16
CA PRO A 132 -15.19 -13.28 -8.54
C PRO A 132 -16.38 -12.30 -8.66
N LYS A 133 -17.15 -12.06 -7.59
CA LYS A 133 -18.21 -11.05 -7.57
C LYS A 133 -17.66 -9.61 -7.62
N SER A 134 -16.40 -9.40 -7.24
CA SER A 134 -15.77 -8.09 -7.34
C SER A 134 -15.51 -7.71 -8.80
N LEU A 135 -15.43 -8.68 -9.72
CA LEU A 135 -15.08 -8.43 -11.12
C LEU A 135 -13.81 -7.58 -11.28
N SER A 136 -12.86 -7.74 -10.36
CA SER A 136 -11.61 -6.98 -10.41
C SER A 136 -10.77 -7.40 -11.61
N PRO A 137 -10.20 -6.45 -12.37
CA PRO A 137 -9.24 -6.77 -13.43
C PRO A 137 -7.97 -7.45 -12.87
N TYR A 138 -7.70 -7.29 -11.57
CA TYR A 138 -6.59 -7.93 -10.86
C TYR A 138 -7.05 -9.09 -9.95
N GLY A 139 -8.23 -9.67 -10.17
CA GLY A 139 -8.72 -10.79 -9.33
C GLY A 139 -7.82 -12.03 -9.34
N SER A 140 -6.99 -12.22 -10.37
CA SER A 140 -5.99 -13.29 -10.43
C SER A 140 -4.72 -13.02 -9.62
N TYR A 141 -4.52 -11.82 -9.07
CA TYR A 141 -3.22 -11.44 -8.50
C TYR A 141 -2.75 -12.37 -7.38
N PHE A 142 -3.66 -12.78 -6.48
CA PHE A 142 -3.33 -13.73 -5.42
C PHE A 142 -3.29 -15.19 -5.90
N VAL A 143 -3.85 -15.50 -7.06
CA VAL A 143 -3.60 -16.77 -7.75
C VAL A 143 -2.15 -16.83 -8.24
N ASP A 144 -1.69 -15.75 -8.86
CA ASP A 144 -0.32 -15.62 -9.37
C ASP A 144 0.70 -15.64 -8.20
N ALA A 145 0.34 -15.01 -7.08
CA ALA A 145 1.10 -15.09 -5.83
C ALA A 145 1.06 -16.48 -5.14
N SER A 146 0.28 -17.43 -5.69
CA SER A 146 0.08 -18.77 -5.14
C SER A 146 -0.48 -18.78 -3.70
N VAL A 147 -1.35 -17.82 -3.35
CA VAL A 147 -2.05 -17.83 -2.06
C VAL A 147 -3.00 -19.02 -2.00
N VAL A 148 -3.01 -19.74 -0.88
CA VAL A 148 -3.86 -20.92 -0.68
C VAL A 148 -5.32 -20.60 -0.99
N ASN A 149 -5.96 -21.48 -1.78
CA ASN A 149 -7.35 -21.41 -2.23
C ASN A 149 -7.70 -20.27 -3.20
N ALA A 150 -6.77 -19.36 -3.54
CA ALA A 150 -7.09 -18.20 -4.39
C ALA A 150 -7.66 -18.64 -5.76
N LYS A 151 -7.11 -19.71 -6.35
CA LYS A 151 -7.54 -20.24 -7.65
C LYS A 151 -8.96 -20.78 -7.61
N GLU A 152 -9.29 -21.56 -6.60
CA GLU A 152 -10.61 -22.15 -6.40
C GLU A 152 -11.66 -21.08 -6.09
N ILE A 153 -11.28 -20.05 -5.34
CA ILE A 153 -12.15 -18.89 -5.03
C ILE A 153 -12.46 -18.11 -6.30
N LEU A 154 -11.44 -17.72 -7.06
CA LEU A 154 -11.63 -16.99 -8.31
C LEU A 154 -12.46 -17.78 -9.33
N ALA A 155 -12.35 -19.11 -9.32
CA ALA A 155 -13.17 -20.01 -10.13
C ALA A 155 -14.61 -20.21 -9.61
N GLY A 156 -14.99 -19.56 -8.50
CA GLY A 156 -16.31 -19.68 -7.86
C GLY A 156 -16.57 -21.04 -7.19
N ARG A 157 -15.52 -21.81 -6.90
CA ARG A 157 -15.61 -23.16 -6.32
C ARG A 157 -15.46 -23.18 -4.80
N LYS A 158 -14.94 -22.10 -4.23
CA LYS A 158 -14.79 -21.88 -2.78
C LYS A 158 -15.25 -20.47 -2.40
N PRO A 159 -15.75 -20.27 -1.17
CA PRO A 159 -16.09 -18.95 -0.67
C PRO A 159 -14.82 -18.12 -0.38
N ALA A 160 -14.90 -16.79 -0.51
CA ALA A 160 -13.75 -15.89 -0.34
C ALA A 160 -13.13 -15.99 1.07
N GLU A 161 -13.93 -16.35 2.08
CA GLU A 161 -13.51 -16.54 3.46
C GLU A 161 -12.45 -17.64 3.64
N GLU A 162 -12.36 -18.59 2.70
CA GLU A 162 -11.34 -19.65 2.70
C GLU A 162 -9.99 -19.21 2.14
N LEU A 163 -9.83 -17.96 1.68
CA LEU A 163 -8.53 -17.47 1.20
C LEU A 163 -7.47 -17.64 2.29
N GLY A 164 -6.25 -18.04 1.90
CA GLY A 164 -5.10 -18.28 2.78
C GLY A 164 -4.52 -17.03 3.46
N VAL A 165 -5.37 -16.18 4.01
CA VAL A 165 -5.06 -14.88 4.62
C VAL A 165 -5.93 -14.77 5.88
N LYS A 166 -5.31 -14.61 7.05
CA LYS A 166 -6.03 -14.50 8.32
C LYS A 166 -5.39 -13.45 9.24
N ALA A 167 -6.24 -12.74 9.97
CA ALA A 167 -5.82 -11.93 11.10
C ALA A 167 -5.70 -12.86 12.32
N LEU A 168 -4.50 -12.96 12.90
CA LEU A 168 -4.28 -13.65 14.17
C LEU A 168 -4.76 -12.80 15.35
N ASP A 169 -4.64 -11.48 15.19
CA ASP A 169 -5.15 -10.42 16.05
C ASP A 169 -5.23 -9.11 15.23
N ASP A 170 -5.63 -8.00 15.86
CA ASP A 170 -5.78 -6.69 15.20
C ASP A 170 -4.51 -6.19 14.48
N ALA A 171 -3.32 -6.63 14.90
CA ALA A 171 -2.04 -6.14 14.40
C ALA A 171 -1.15 -7.23 13.76
N THR A 172 -1.63 -8.47 13.67
CA THR A 172 -0.84 -9.60 13.15
C THR A 172 -1.61 -10.32 12.05
N LEU A 173 -1.04 -10.31 10.85
CA LEU A 173 -1.57 -10.98 9.67
C LEU A 173 -0.72 -12.23 9.35
N GLU A 174 -1.37 -13.37 9.13
CA GLU A 174 -0.72 -14.54 8.54
C GLU A 174 -1.21 -14.74 7.11
N VAL A 175 -0.27 -15.02 6.21
CA VAL A 175 -0.53 -15.39 4.82
C VAL A 175 0.10 -16.74 4.54
N THR A 176 -0.67 -17.66 3.96
CA THR A 176 -0.22 -18.99 3.56
C THR A 176 -0.29 -19.14 2.05
N LEU A 177 0.84 -19.53 1.47
CA LEU A 177 0.99 -19.84 0.05
C LEU A 177 0.94 -21.35 -0.17
N GLU A 178 0.62 -21.82 -1.37
CA GLU A 178 0.58 -23.25 -1.71
C GLU A 178 1.99 -23.84 -1.81
N LYS A 179 2.95 -23.01 -2.21
CA LYS A 179 4.37 -23.33 -2.42
C LYS A 179 5.25 -22.17 -1.97
N PRO A 180 6.55 -22.39 -1.73
CA PRO A 180 7.51 -21.31 -1.51
C PRO A 180 7.53 -20.33 -2.71
N VAL A 181 7.35 -19.03 -2.44
CA VAL A 181 7.42 -17.95 -3.44
C VAL A 181 8.41 -16.88 -2.94
N GLY A 182 9.62 -16.88 -3.50
CA GLY A 182 10.71 -16.00 -3.03
C GLY A 182 10.49 -14.51 -3.32
N TYR A 183 9.62 -14.17 -4.27
CA TYR A 183 9.31 -12.79 -4.67
C TYR A 183 7.98 -12.27 -4.09
N PHE A 184 7.41 -12.96 -3.10
CA PHE A 184 6.08 -12.65 -2.57
C PHE A 184 6.00 -11.22 -2.00
N LEU A 185 7.03 -10.78 -1.28
CA LEU A 185 7.07 -9.42 -0.74
C LEU A 185 7.06 -8.34 -1.83
N GLN A 186 7.76 -8.56 -2.94
CA GLN A 186 7.76 -7.62 -4.07
C GLN A 186 6.37 -7.52 -4.71
N MET A 187 5.59 -8.60 -4.74
CA MET A 187 4.19 -8.54 -5.19
C MET A 187 3.33 -7.68 -4.26
N LEU A 188 3.57 -7.74 -2.95
CA LEU A 188 2.85 -6.92 -1.96
C LEU A 188 3.23 -5.43 -1.99
N ALA A 189 4.22 -5.03 -2.80
CA ALA A 189 4.49 -3.63 -3.07
C ALA A 189 3.59 -3.06 -4.17
N PHE A 190 2.81 -3.90 -4.87
CA PHE A 190 1.93 -3.43 -5.93
C PHE A 190 0.64 -2.80 -5.34
N PRO A 191 0.18 -1.63 -5.84
CA PRO A 191 -0.85 -0.83 -5.15
C PRO A 191 -2.24 -1.45 -5.08
N ILE A 192 -2.53 -2.48 -5.87
CA ILE A 192 -3.78 -3.24 -5.77
C ILE A 192 -3.87 -4.03 -4.45
N THR A 193 -2.76 -4.22 -3.74
CA THR A 193 -2.70 -4.97 -2.48
C THR A 193 -2.95 -4.10 -1.24
N VAL A 194 -3.21 -2.81 -1.42
CA VAL A 194 -3.52 -1.91 -0.30
C VAL A 194 -4.77 -2.39 0.45
N PRO A 195 -4.81 -2.26 1.78
CA PRO A 195 -6.07 -2.42 2.49
C PRO A 195 -7.00 -1.24 2.17
N ILE A 196 -8.30 -1.52 2.20
CA ILE A 196 -9.41 -0.57 2.23
C ILE A 196 -10.24 -0.80 3.50
N SER A 197 -10.97 0.21 3.96
CA SER A 197 -11.74 0.09 5.20
C SER A 197 -13.00 -0.77 5.00
N GLU A 198 -13.04 -1.93 5.65
CA GLU A 198 -14.21 -2.83 5.63
C GLU A 198 -15.48 -2.09 6.06
N LYS A 199 -15.40 -1.35 7.17
CA LYS A 199 -16.53 -0.59 7.74
C LYS A 199 -17.13 0.41 6.75
N VAL A 200 -16.28 1.11 5.99
CA VAL A 200 -16.72 2.14 5.04
C VAL A 200 -17.33 1.48 3.80
N VAL A 201 -16.70 0.43 3.29
CA VAL A 201 -17.22 -0.32 2.13
C VAL A 201 -18.56 -0.97 2.46
N GLU A 202 -18.70 -1.62 3.62
CA GLU A 202 -19.97 -2.23 4.04
C GLU A 202 -21.08 -1.18 4.23
N LYS A 203 -20.75 -0.03 4.81
CA LYS A 203 -21.74 1.02 5.10
C LYS A 203 -22.21 1.76 3.85
N TYR A 204 -21.32 2.05 2.91
CA TYR A 204 -21.61 2.94 1.78
C TYR A 204 -21.66 2.23 0.42
N GLY A 205 -21.26 0.96 0.35
CA GLY A 205 -21.25 0.17 -0.89
C GLY A 205 -20.49 0.90 -1.99
N ASN A 206 -21.03 0.93 -3.21
CA ASN A 206 -20.39 1.58 -4.36
C ASN A 206 -20.13 3.09 -4.21
N LYS A 207 -20.69 3.75 -3.19
CA LYS A 207 -20.45 5.17 -2.92
C LYS A 207 -19.24 5.41 -2.03
N TRP A 208 -18.59 4.37 -1.51
CA TRP A 208 -17.48 4.51 -0.55
C TRP A 208 -16.33 5.38 -1.07
N THR A 209 -16.17 5.49 -2.39
CA THR A 209 -15.15 6.32 -3.03
C THR A 209 -15.51 7.80 -3.20
N GLN A 210 -16.74 8.20 -2.85
CA GLN A 210 -17.13 9.61 -2.89
C GLN A 210 -16.39 10.40 -1.79
N PRO A 211 -16.03 11.68 -2.04
CA PRO A 211 -15.24 12.48 -1.08
C PRO A 211 -15.78 12.50 0.35
N GLU A 212 -17.10 12.43 0.54
CA GLU A 212 -17.74 12.45 1.86
C GLU A 212 -17.54 11.14 2.66
N PHE A 213 -17.23 10.05 1.98
CA PHE A 213 -17.13 8.70 2.56
C PHE A 213 -15.73 8.09 2.44
N PHE A 214 -14.90 8.61 1.54
CA PHE A 214 -13.57 8.10 1.24
C PHE A 214 -12.65 8.18 2.46
N VAL A 215 -12.17 7.03 2.93
CA VAL A 215 -11.13 6.94 3.95
C VAL A 215 -9.86 6.33 3.38
N SER A 216 -8.73 6.85 3.81
CA SER A 216 -7.44 6.66 3.16
C SER A 216 -6.38 6.30 4.22
N SER A 217 -5.44 5.42 3.88
CA SER A 217 -4.35 5.01 4.78
C SER A 217 -3.04 5.75 4.54
N GLY A 218 -2.92 6.43 3.40
CA GLY A 218 -1.73 7.14 2.95
C GLY A 218 -1.64 8.60 3.39
N ALA A 219 -0.71 9.32 2.75
CA ALA A 219 -0.34 10.69 3.10
C ALA A 219 -1.42 11.74 2.79
N PHE A 220 -2.35 11.43 1.89
CA PHE A 220 -3.45 12.31 1.52
C PHE A 220 -4.82 11.67 1.79
N LYS A 221 -5.81 12.53 2.02
CA LYS A 221 -7.24 12.20 2.04
C LYS A 221 -7.97 12.98 0.96
N LEU A 222 -9.07 12.42 0.46
CA LEU A 222 -9.85 13.02 -0.62
C LEU A 222 -10.62 14.23 -0.12
N ALA A 223 -10.37 15.38 -0.75
CA ALA A 223 -11.08 16.62 -0.46
C ALA A 223 -12.13 16.92 -1.53
N GLU A 224 -11.82 16.64 -2.80
CA GLU A 224 -12.69 16.96 -3.92
C GLU A 224 -12.45 15.98 -5.07
N TRP A 225 -13.53 15.57 -5.73
CA TRP A 225 -13.48 14.88 -7.01
C TRP A 225 -14.56 15.46 -7.92
N ARG A 226 -14.13 16.24 -8.91
CA ARG A 226 -14.98 16.76 -9.98
C ARG A 226 -14.63 16.04 -11.27
N VAL A 227 -15.53 15.17 -11.71
CA VAL A 227 -15.37 14.33 -12.89
C VAL A 227 -15.02 15.19 -14.11
N ASN A 228 -13.95 14.80 -14.83
CA ASN A 228 -13.38 15.50 -15.98
C ASN A 228 -12.81 16.91 -15.69
N GLU A 229 -12.69 17.32 -14.44
CA GLU A 229 -12.09 18.59 -14.06
C GLU A 229 -10.83 18.37 -13.21
N LYS A 230 -10.96 17.72 -12.05
CA LYS A 230 -9.85 17.53 -11.10
C LYS A 230 -10.19 16.56 -9.97
N ILE A 231 -9.14 16.01 -9.37
CA ILE A 231 -9.16 15.36 -8.05
C ILE A 231 -8.22 16.14 -7.12
N VAL A 232 -8.65 16.41 -5.89
CA VAL A 232 -7.86 17.13 -4.88
C VAL A 232 -7.67 16.26 -3.65
N GLY A 233 -6.41 15.98 -3.32
CA GLY A 233 -5.98 15.40 -2.06
C GLY A 233 -5.46 16.48 -1.11
N VAL A 234 -5.83 16.41 0.16
CA VAL A 234 -5.24 17.24 1.23
C VAL A 234 -4.53 16.34 2.23
N ARG A 235 -3.49 16.86 2.86
CA ARG A 235 -2.66 16.11 3.81
C ARG A 235 -3.51 15.42 4.88
N ASN A 236 -3.26 14.13 5.06
CA ASN A 236 -3.90 13.31 6.07
C ASN A 236 -3.14 13.47 7.41
N PRO A 237 -3.72 14.15 8.42
CA PRO A 237 -3.04 14.34 9.69
C PRO A 237 -2.86 13.03 10.49
N TYR A 238 -3.62 11.98 10.17
CA TYR A 238 -3.56 10.67 10.81
C TYR A 238 -2.58 9.71 10.14
N TYR A 239 -1.96 10.09 9.02
CA TYR A 239 -0.97 9.27 8.34
C TYR A 239 0.20 8.95 9.28
N TRP A 240 0.62 7.68 9.29
CA TRP A 240 1.61 7.20 10.27
C TRP A 240 2.98 7.88 10.11
N ASP A 241 3.33 8.29 8.89
CA ASP A 241 4.54 9.07 8.59
C ASP A 241 4.26 10.55 8.29
N ASN A 242 3.14 11.08 8.78
CA ASN A 242 2.73 12.46 8.54
C ASN A 242 3.83 13.47 8.88
N LYS A 243 4.67 13.21 9.88
CA LYS A 243 5.80 14.09 10.24
C LYS A 243 6.77 14.38 9.09
N ASN A 244 6.89 13.46 8.13
CA ASN A 244 7.78 13.58 6.97
C ASN A 244 7.02 14.01 5.70
N THR A 245 5.69 14.13 5.76
CA THR A 245 4.90 14.69 4.66
C THR A 245 5.17 16.20 4.56
N VAL A 246 5.57 16.67 3.38
CA VAL A 246 5.86 18.10 3.15
C VAL A 246 4.71 18.78 2.41
N ILE A 247 4.25 18.16 1.32
CA ILE A 247 3.13 18.65 0.51
C ILE A 247 1.83 18.61 1.31
N ASN A 248 1.13 19.74 1.36
CA ASN A 248 -0.13 19.89 2.07
C ASN A 248 -1.36 19.63 1.18
N LYS A 249 -1.23 19.79 -0.14
CA LYS A 249 -2.29 19.56 -1.11
C LYS A 249 -1.73 19.12 -2.46
N VAL A 250 -2.37 18.14 -3.07
CA VAL A 250 -2.11 17.67 -4.44
C VAL A 250 -3.38 17.81 -5.27
N THR A 251 -3.25 18.30 -6.50
CA THR A 251 -4.33 18.36 -7.49
C THR A 251 -3.96 17.51 -8.68
N TYR A 252 -4.81 16.57 -9.08
CA TYR A 252 -4.66 15.78 -10.30
C TYR A 252 -5.61 16.31 -11.36
N LEU A 253 -5.08 16.60 -12.54
CA LEU A 253 -5.86 17.04 -13.69
C LEU A 253 -6.01 15.88 -14.70
N PRO A 254 -7.17 15.72 -15.35
CA PRO A 254 -7.40 14.67 -16.34
C PRO A 254 -7.15 15.16 -17.78
N LEU A 255 -6.02 15.83 -18.06
CA LEU A 255 -5.76 16.38 -19.40
C LEU A 255 -5.15 15.32 -20.32
N SER A 256 -5.90 14.91 -21.34
CA SER A 256 -5.48 13.90 -22.32
C SER A 256 -4.66 14.45 -23.49
N SER A 257 -4.51 15.78 -23.58
CA SER A 257 -3.73 16.45 -24.63
C SER A 257 -2.37 16.84 -24.08
N ASP A 258 -1.31 16.16 -24.54
CA ASP A 258 0.07 16.45 -24.13
C ASP A 258 0.49 17.89 -24.46
N ILE A 259 -0.04 18.45 -25.56
CA ILE A 259 0.18 19.87 -25.91
C ILE A 259 -0.48 20.79 -24.89
N SER A 260 -1.71 20.49 -24.46
CA SER A 260 -2.41 21.29 -23.47
C SER A 260 -1.73 21.18 -22.10
N ASP A 261 -1.27 19.99 -21.73
CA ASP A 261 -0.48 19.73 -20.52
C ASP A 261 0.81 20.58 -20.52
N LEU A 262 1.61 20.50 -21.59
CA LEU A 262 2.83 21.29 -21.74
C LEU A 262 2.56 22.80 -21.68
N ASN A 263 1.53 23.29 -22.38
CA ASN A 263 1.20 24.72 -22.38
C ASN A 263 0.81 25.22 -20.99
N ARG A 264 0.06 24.41 -20.22
CA ARG A 264 -0.34 24.76 -18.85
C ARG A 264 0.82 24.65 -17.87
N TYR A 265 1.74 23.72 -18.08
CA TYR A 265 3.02 23.67 -17.36
C TYR A 265 3.85 24.93 -17.61
N LEU A 266 4.03 25.34 -18.88
CA LEU A 266 4.78 26.55 -19.24
C LEU A 266 4.11 27.85 -18.77
N ALA A 267 2.82 27.80 -18.41
CA ALA A 267 2.05 28.90 -17.84
C ALA A 267 2.00 28.87 -16.30
N ASP A 268 2.81 28.01 -15.64
CA ASP A 268 2.86 27.82 -14.19
C ASP A 268 1.53 27.35 -13.57
N GLU A 269 0.64 26.73 -14.36
CA GLU A 269 -0.61 26.14 -13.86
C GLU A 269 -0.46 24.67 -13.44
N ILE A 270 0.57 23.98 -13.92
CA ILE A 270 0.88 22.57 -13.65
C ILE A 270 2.35 22.47 -13.24
N ASP A 271 2.63 21.79 -12.13
CA ASP A 271 3.99 21.59 -11.62
C ASP A 271 4.64 20.31 -12.17
N ILE A 272 3.83 19.29 -12.49
CA ILE A 272 4.30 18.02 -13.05
C ILE A 272 3.38 17.59 -14.21
N THR A 273 3.92 17.51 -15.42
CA THR A 273 3.19 16.97 -16.58
C THR A 273 3.05 15.44 -16.47
N PHE A 274 2.06 14.88 -17.19
CA PHE A 274 1.89 13.43 -17.26
C PHE A 274 2.97 12.79 -18.13
N THR A 275 3.28 13.45 -19.25
CA THR A 275 4.36 13.09 -20.18
C THR A 275 4.87 14.38 -20.85
N ILE A 276 5.90 14.26 -21.68
CA ILE A 276 6.31 15.30 -22.61
C ILE A 276 5.84 14.92 -24.03
N PRO A 277 5.36 15.88 -24.85
CA PRO A 277 5.11 15.62 -26.26
C PRO A 277 6.38 15.12 -26.95
N LEU A 278 6.25 14.07 -27.77
CA LEU A 278 7.32 13.57 -28.65
C LEU A 278 7.42 14.38 -29.95
#